data_AF-A0A7W1T0L9-F1
#
_entry.id   AF-A0A7W1T0L9-F1
#
_cell.length_a   1.000
_cell.length_b   1.000
_cell.length_c   1.000
_cell.angle_alpha   90.00
_cell.angle_beta   90.00
_cell.angle_gamma   90.00
#
_symmetry.space_group_name_H-M   'P 1'
#
loop_
_entity.id
_entity.type
_entity.pdbx_description
1 polymer ?
#
loop_
_entity_poly.entity_id
_entity_poly.type
_entity_poly.pdbx_seq_one_letter_code
_entity_poly.pdbx_strand_id
1 'polypeptide(L)'
;AYFAAAGGTAPYSWQLQSGSTLPAGLTLGSEGTITGTVASSVTAGTYNFNVSVNDSSIPKLAARQQVTLTVGKPNGANCNNISFNVANTSTPIQGLDVLGTGTYLGAVGGLYPNGSNIRPIDHTSYGIGLAQGIQPLNASGLPDPNGKEVIVLIGESNVHTEGDGIAEDANADPQKNPAVLVVNAGLGDGTAAVLADPNSAFWTTILDYIIPNYGVTPMQVVAAWIEPTDALNTGVFPGDIATLQGQIESETRNLHTLFPNLKMAYLSSRIYAGYSNGVSTTNPEPYAYEDGFAVKYSIQDQLDGINNLNFAPSKGPVAAPWMSWGPYTWADGLVVPSTTGHLWSCQDVKGDGIHPTKTSGKEEVANQVVQFFKSDPTTTPWYLAP
;
A
#
# COMPACT_ATOMS: atom_id res chain seq x y z
N ALA A 1 -13.61 -9.80 -16.53
CA ALA A 1 -14.25 -8.48 -16.78
C ALA A 1 -15.73 -8.70 -17.08
N TYR A 2 -16.60 -7.74 -16.73
CA TYR A 2 -18.03 -7.80 -17.08
C TYR A 2 -18.53 -6.42 -17.54
N PHE A 3 -19.57 -6.41 -18.36
CA PHE A 3 -20.25 -5.21 -18.80
C PHE A 3 -21.53 -4.97 -18.01
N ALA A 4 -21.82 -3.70 -17.76
CA ALA A 4 -23.08 -3.26 -17.16
C ALA A 4 -23.82 -2.33 -18.13
N ALA A 5 -25.15 -2.36 -18.07
CA ALA A 5 -26.05 -1.47 -18.82
C ALA A 5 -27.07 -0.84 -17.87
N ALA A 6 -27.53 0.36 -18.21
CA ALA A 6 -28.55 1.10 -17.48
C ALA A 6 -29.68 1.55 -18.42
N GLY A 7 -30.90 1.60 -17.88
CA GLY A 7 -32.13 1.89 -18.64
C GLY A 7 -32.71 0.67 -19.36
N GLY A 8 -33.92 0.79 -19.92
CA GLY A 8 -34.64 -0.33 -20.53
C GLY A 8 -35.17 -1.34 -19.50
N THR A 9 -35.52 -2.54 -19.96
CA THR A 9 -36.09 -3.62 -19.15
C THR A 9 -35.12 -4.79 -19.05
N ALA A 10 -34.70 -5.17 -17.84
CA ALA A 10 -33.89 -6.37 -17.61
C ALA A 10 -34.69 -7.66 -17.93
N PRO A 11 -34.04 -8.80 -18.27
CA PRO A 11 -32.60 -9.01 -18.40
C PRO A 11 -31.99 -8.42 -19.66
N TYR A 12 -30.70 -8.09 -19.58
CA TYR A 12 -29.91 -7.64 -20.73
C TYR A 12 -29.21 -8.81 -21.43
N SER A 13 -29.07 -8.73 -22.75
CA SER A 13 -28.36 -9.70 -23.57
C SER A 13 -27.26 -9.02 -24.38
N TRP A 14 -26.02 -9.46 -24.15
CA TRP A 14 -24.81 -8.91 -24.74
C TRP A 14 -24.30 -9.77 -25.90
N GLN A 15 -23.69 -9.12 -26.88
CA GLN A 15 -23.02 -9.77 -28.00
C GLN A 15 -21.97 -8.85 -28.62
N LEU A 16 -20.94 -9.44 -29.26
CA LEU A 16 -20.04 -8.73 -30.14
C LEU A 16 -20.79 -8.33 -31.42
N GLN A 17 -20.51 -7.14 -31.94
CA GLN A 17 -21.05 -6.74 -33.23
C GLN A 17 -20.32 -7.46 -34.38
N SER A 18 -20.97 -7.55 -35.54
CA SER A 18 -20.35 -8.11 -36.74
C SER A 18 -19.02 -7.42 -37.05
N GLY A 19 -17.99 -8.19 -37.34
CA GLY A 19 -16.62 -7.70 -37.58
C GLY A 19 -15.81 -7.37 -36.32
N SER A 20 -16.41 -7.46 -35.12
CA SER A 20 -15.67 -7.28 -33.86
C SER A 20 -15.14 -8.60 -33.33
N THR A 21 -13.90 -8.59 -32.86
CA THR A 21 -13.22 -9.79 -32.32
C THR A 21 -12.52 -9.44 -31.01
N LEU A 22 -12.64 -10.30 -30.03
CA LEU A 22 -11.78 -10.26 -28.85
C LEU A 22 -10.39 -10.84 -29.18
N PRO A 23 -9.36 -10.55 -28.36
CA PRO A 23 -8.12 -11.31 -28.37
C PRO A 23 -8.41 -12.82 -28.37
N ALA A 24 -7.66 -13.58 -29.19
CA ALA A 24 -7.87 -15.01 -29.32
C ALA A 24 -7.81 -15.70 -27.94
N GLY A 25 -8.73 -16.64 -27.70
CA GLY A 25 -8.87 -17.34 -26.41
C GLY A 25 -9.84 -16.68 -25.42
N LEU A 26 -10.31 -15.45 -25.70
CA LEU A 26 -11.37 -14.80 -24.93
C LEU A 26 -12.73 -14.90 -25.62
N THR A 27 -13.80 -14.97 -24.82
CA THR A 27 -15.19 -15.03 -25.28
C THR A 27 -16.07 -14.07 -24.48
N LEU A 28 -17.02 -13.40 -25.14
CA LEU A 28 -18.08 -12.63 -24.49
C LEU A 28 -19.34 -13.50 -24.33
N GLY A 29 -19.74 -13.75 -23.10
CA GLY A 29 -21.01 -14.39 -22.77
C GLY A 29 -22.20 -13.43 -22.93
N SER A 30 -23.40 -14.00 -23.10
CA SER A 30 -24.64 -13.22 -23.26
C SER A 30 -25.02 -12.39 -22.02
N GLU A 31 -24.46 -12.72 -20.86
CA GLU A 31 -24.62 -11.99 -19.61
C GLU A 31 -23.68 -10.78 -19.50
N GLY A 32 -22.82 -10.56 -20.50
CA GLY A 32 -21.87 -9.43 -20.51
C GLY A 32 -20.52 -9.75 -19.88
N THR A 33 -20.26 -11.01 -19.52
CA THR A 33 -18.99 -11.46 -18.96
C THR A 33 -17.98 -11.81 -20.06
N ILE A 34 -16.75 -11.32 -19.94
CA ILE A 34 -15.62 -11.80 -20.75
C ILE A 34 -14.87 -12.87 -19.97
N THR A 35 -14.75 -14.06 -20.56
CA THR A 35 -14.11 -15.24 -19.98
C THR A 35 -13.07 -15.84 -20.94
N GLY A 36 -12.27 -16.78 -20.43
CA GLY A 36 -11.23 -17.48 -21.18
C GLY A 36 -9.81 -17.03 -20.83
N THR A 37 -8.84 -17.63 -21.50
CA THR A 37 -7.41 -17.33 -21.34
C THR A 37 -6.89 -16.80 -22.66
N VAL A 38 -6.19 -15.67 -22.64
CA VAL A 38 -5.56 -15.11 -23.84
C VAL A 38 -4.59 -16.14 -24.42
N ALA A 39 -4.77 -16.48 -25.69
CA ALA A 39 -3.92 -17.44 -26.38
C ALA A 39 -2.48 -16.90 -26.50
N SER A 40 -1.49 -17.79 -26.42
CA SER A 40 -0.06 -17.42 -26.48
C SER A 40 0.39 -16.76 -27.80
N SER A 41 -0.44 -16.83 -28.85
CA SER A 41 -0.22 -16.17 -30.13
C SER A 41 -0.67 -14.71 -30.17
N VAL A 42 -1.44 -14.26 -29.17
CA VAL A 42 -1.92 -12.87 -29.09
C VAL A 42 -0.75 -11.95 -28.79
N THR A 43 -0.59 -10.91 -29.61
CA THR A 43 0.45 -9.90 -29.41
C THR A 43 0.01 -8.92 -28.33
N ALA A 44 0.95 -8.44 -27.52
CA ALA A 44 0.64 -7.35 -26.60
C ALA A 44 0.24 -6.10 -27.39
N GLY A 45 -0.78 -5.39 -26.90
CA GLY A 45 -1.32 -4.21 -27.55
C GLY A 45 -2.75 -3.90 -27.15
N THR A 46 -3.29 -2.88 -27.78
CA THR A 46 -4.65 -2.40 -27.54
C THR A 46 -5.61 -2.99 -28.57
N TYR A 47 -6.62 -3.70 -28.09
CA TYR A 47 -7.65 -4.33 -28.91
C TYR A 47 -8.97 -3.56 -28.77
N ASN A 48 -9.50 -3.07 -29.88
CA ASN A 48 -10.78 -2.38 -29.91
C ASN A 48 -11.84 -3.29 -30.52
N PHE A 49 -12.99 -3.42 -29.85
CA PHE A 49 -14.11 -4.22 -30.33
C PHE A 49 -15.43 -3.53 -29.98
N ASN A 50 -16.45 -3.72 -30.82
CA ASN A 50 -17.77 -3.15 -30.56
C ASN A 50 -18.67 -4.20 -29.90
N VAL A 51 -19.28 -3.81 -28.79
CA VAL A 51 -20.32 -4.59 -28.11
C VAL A 51 -21.69 -4.00 -28.41
N SER A 52 -22.71 -4.85 -28.35
CA SER A 52 -24.11 -4.42 -28.31
C SER A 52 -24.83 -5.12 -27.17
N VAL A 53 -25.75 -4.39 -26.55
CA VAL A 53 -26.65 -4.90 -25.52
C VAL A 53 -28.09 -4.66 -25.96
N ASN A 54 -28.94 -5.68 -25.80
CA ASN A 54 -30.38 -5.56 -25.96
C ASN A 54 -31.06 -5.76 -24.60
N ASP A 55 -32.14 -5.02 -24.37
CA ASP A 55 -33.01 -5.26 -23.24
C ASP A 55 -34.08 -6.34 -23.55
N SER A 56 -34.94 -6.65 -22.58
CA SER A 56 -36.00 -7.67 -22.70
C SER A 56 -37.34 -7.13 -23.18
N SER A 57 -37.45 -5.82 -23.42
CA SER A 57 -38.71 -5.17 -23.77
C SER A 57 -39.19 -5.56 -25.18
N ILE A 58 -40.46 -5.23 -25.49
CA ILE A 58 -41.05 -5.46 -26.81
C ILE A 58 -41.70 -4.14 -27.28
N PRO A 59 -41.14 -3.44 -28.28
CA PRO A 59 -39.91 -3.76 -29.03
C PRO A 59 -38.64 -3.56 -28.18
N LYS A 60 -37.63 -4.41 -28.40
CA LYS A 60 -36.35 -4.34 -27.67
C LYS A 60 -35.64 -3.01 -27.90
N LEU A 61 -35.12 -2.44 -26.83
CA LEU A 61 -34.15 -1.34 -26.88
C LEU A 61 -32.73 -1.91 -27.00
N ALA A 62 -31.87 -1.21 -27.73
CA ALA A 62 -30.50 -1.62 -27.97
C ALA A 62 -29.53 -0.45 -27.77
N ALA A 63 -28.37 -0.74 -27.21
CA ALA A 63 -27.24 0.18 -27.12
C ALA A 63 -25.97 -0.47 -27.68
N ARG A 64 -25.02 0.37 -28.12
CA ARG A 64 -23.78 -0.02 -28.79
C ARG A 64 -22.65 0.81 -28.26
N GLN A 65 -21.50 0.19 -28.00
CA GLN A 65 -20.32 0.89 -27.52
C GLN A 65 -19.05 0.23 -28.06
N GLN A 66 -18.08 1.05 -28.41
CA GLN A 66 -16.72 0.58 -28.64
C GLN A 66 -16.00 0.44 -27.30
N VAL A 67 -15.40 -0.72 -27.08
CA VAL A 67 -14.64 -1.04 -25.88
C VAL A 67 -13.20 -1.30 -26.28
N THR A 68 -12.30 -0.88 -25.39
CA THR A 68 -10.87 -1.10 -25.51
C THR A 68 -10.41 -2.10 -24.46
N LEU A 69 -9.61 -3.09 -24.87
CA LEU A 69 -8.98 -4.07 -23.99
C LEU A 69 -7.47 -4.09 -24.28
N THR A 70 -6.66 -3.82 -23.27
CA THR A 70 -5.21 -3.88 -23.37
C THR A 70 -4.73 -5.27 -22.98
N VAL A 71 -3.92 -5.89 -23.85
CA VAL A 71 -3.18 -7.13 -23.56
C VAL A 71 -1.74 -6.74 -23.27
N GLY A 72 -1.29 -6.98 -22.04
CA GLY A 72 0.09 -6.75 -21.62
C GLY A 72 1.03 -7.86 -22.11
N LYS A 73 2.34 -7.55 -22.17
CA LYS A 73 3.35 -8.60 -22.36
C LYS A 73 3.48 -9.41 -21.05
N PRO A 74 3.85 -10.70 -21.12
CA PRO A 74 4.34 -11.40 -19.94
C PRO A 74 5.53 -10.61 -19.35
N ASN A 75 5.44 -10.26 -18.08
CA ASN A 75 6.47 -9.55 -17.34
C ASN A 75 7.46 -10.48 -16.63
N GLY A 76 7.20 -11.80 -16.64
CA GLY A 76 7.98 -12.84 -15.96
C GLY A 76 7.28 -13.39 -14.71
N ALA A 77 6.30 -12.68 -14.16
CA ALA A 77 5.53 -13.13 -13.02
C ALA A 77 4.48 -14.18 -13.42
N ASN A 78 3.92 -14.87 -12.43
CA ASN A 78 2.89 -15.89 -12.65
C ASN A 78 1.49 -15.25 -12.77
N CYS A 79 1.27 -14.53 -13.87
CA CYS A 79 0.03 -13.76 -14.10
C CYS A 79 -1.26 -14.58 -14.23
N ASN A 80 -1.16 -15.90 -14.31
CA ASN A 80 -2.35 -16.76 -14.26
C ASN A 80 -2.92 -16.87 -12.84
N ASN A 81 -2.14 -16.49 -11.82
CA ASN A 81 -2.59 -16.49 -10.43
C ASN A 81 -3.24 -15.14 -10.06
N ILE A 82 -4.54 -15.01 -10.31
CA ILE A 82 -5.27 -13.74 -10.12
C ILE A 82 -5.74 -13.49 -8.67
N SER A 83 -5.55 -14.46 -7.77
CA SER A 83 -5.89 -14.40 -6.34
C SER A 83 -5.06 -15.41 -5.56
N PHE A 84 -4.86 -15.19 -4.27
CA PHE A 84 -4.26 -16.14 -3.35
C PHE A 84 -5.26 -16.58 -2.28
N ASN A 85 -5.34 -17.89 -2.01
CA ASN A 85 -6.28 -18.44 -1.04
C ASN A 85 -5.61 -19.45 -0.10
N VAL A 86 -5.99 -19.38 1.17
CA VAL A 86 -5.48 -20.25 2.24
C VAL A 86 -6.59 -21.17 2.71
N ALA A 87 -6.30 -22.46 2.84
CA ALA A 87 -7.27 -23.43 3.34
C ALA A 87 -7.75 -23.06 4.76
N ASN A 88 -9.03 -23.29 5.05
CA ASN A 88 -9.68 -22.97 6.33
C ASN A 88 -9.78 -21.46 6.65
N THR A 89 -9.74 -20.61 5.62
CA THR A 89 -10.01 -19.16 5.72
C THR A 89 -11.21 -18.79 4.85
N SER A 90 -11.63 -17.52 4.86
CA SER A 90 -12.58 -17.02 3.86
C SER A 90 -11.97 -17.13 2.46
N THR A 91 -12.72 -17.69 1.51
CA THR A 91 -12.32 -17.75 0.09
C THR A 91 -13.33 -16.95 -0.74
N PRO A 92 -12.93 -15.90 -1.46
CA PRO A 92 -11.54 -15.39 -1.56
C PRO A 92 -11.02 -14.73 -0.26
N ILE A 93 -9.69 -14.66 -0.08
CA ILE A 93 -9.09 -13.95 1.07
C ILE A 93 -9.45 -12.47 0.99
N GLN A 94 -9.71 -11.87 2.14
CA GLN A 94 -10.03 -10.46 2.27
C GLN A 94 -8.90 -9.74 2.99
N GLY A 95 -8.53 -8.55 2.48
CA GLY A 95 -7.62 -7.62 3.14
C GLY A 95 -8.09 -7.32 4.56
N LEU A 96 -7.19 -6.92 5.47
CA LEU A 96 -7.58 -6.63 6.86
C LEU A 96 -8.72 -5.60 6.91
N ASP A 97 -8.65 -4.57 6.08
CA ASP A 97 -9.66 -3.54 5.96
C ASP A 97 -11.03 -4.08 5.51
N VAL A 98 -11.06 -5.05 4.59
CA VAL A 98 -12.30 -5.71 4.17
C VAL A 98 -12.79 -6.73 5.21
N LEU A 99 -11.86 -7.46 5.83
CA LEU A 99 -12.13 -8.53 6.77
C LEU A 99 -12.82 -8.00 8.04
N GLY A 100 -12.43 -6.82 8.53
CA GLY A 100 -13.06 -6.14 9.66
C GLY A 100 -13.18 -7.04 10.90
N THR A 101 -14.39 -7.30 11.37
CA THR A 101 -14.64 -8.20 12.52
C THR A 101 -14.54 -9.70 12.20
N GLY A 102 -14.33 -10.06 10.93
CA GLY A 102 -14.04 -11.43 10.50
C GLY A 102 -12.66 -11.90 10.97
N THR A 103 -12.34 -13.18 10.74
CA THR A 103 -11.09 -13.77 11.22
C THR A 103 -10.28 -14.48 10.15
N TYR A 104 -8.96 -14.35 10.23
CA TYR A 104 -7.97 -15.12 9.51
C TYR A 104 -7.28 -16.04 10.51
N LEU A 105 -7.49 -17.36 10.39
CA LEU A 105 -6.91 -18.36 11.31
C LEU A 105 -7.12 -18.02 12.80
N GLY A 106 -8.27 -17.40 13.13
CA GLY A 106 -8.62 -16.97 14.48
C GLY A 106 -8.21 -15.54 14.84
N ALA A 107 -7.34 -14.89 14.07
CA ALA A 107 -7.00 -13.48 14.26
C ALA A 107 -8.04 -12.56 13.64
N VAL A 108 -8.55 -11.59 14.41
CA VAL A 108 -9.56 -10.63 13.93
C VAL A 108 -8.92 -9.65 12.95
N GLY A 109 -9.58 -9.38 11.82
CA GLY A 109 -9.18 -8.38 10.83
C GLY A 109 -9.35 -6.94 11.31
N GLY A 110 -9.51 -5.99 10.39
CA GLY A 110 -9.56 -4.56 10.64
C GLY A 110 -8.18 -3.99 10.97
N LEU A 111 -7.94 -2.74 10.58
CA LEU A 111 -6.66 -2.06 10.78
C LEU A 111 -6.38 -1.78 12.27
N TYR A 112 -7.40 -1.53 13.07
CA TYR A 112 -7.30 -1.23 14.50
C TYR A 112 -7.95 -2.33 15.35
N PRO A 113 -7.75 -2.32 16.69
CA PRO A 113 -8.34 -3.32 17.57
C PRO A 113 -9.85 -3.49 17.38
N ASN A 114 -10.35 -4.69 17.67
CA ASN A 114 -11.77 -5.08 17.56
C ASN A 114 -12.37 -5.07 16.13
N GLY A 115 -11.55 -5.17 15.09
CA GLY A 115 -12.05 -5.22 13.71
C GLY A 115 -12.39 -3.86 13.12
N SER A 116 -11.90 -2.77 13.73
CA SER A 116 -12.16 -1.41 13.29
C SER A 116 -11.20 -0.99 12.17
N ASN A 117 -11.70 -0.23 11.19
CA ASN A 117 -10.85 0.52 10.24
C ASN A 117 -10.74 2.01 10.61
N ILE A 118 -11.29 2.38 11.75
CA ILE A 118 -11.30 3.74 12.26
C ILE A 118 -10.29 3.83 13.40
N ARG A 119 -9.35 4.78 13.28
CA ARG A 119 -8.37 5.10 14.32
C ARG A 119 -9.09 5.50 15.61
N PRO A 120 -8.71 4.98 16.79
CA PRO A 120 -9.33 5.36 18.06
C PRO A 120 -9.36 6.87 18.27
N ILE A 121 -10.48 7.40 18.78
CA ILE A 121 -10.74 8.84 18.82
C ILE A 121 -9.70 9.63 19.62
N ASP A 122 -9.23 9.09 20.75
CA ASP A 122 -8.20 9.74 21.58
C ASP A 122 -6.85 9.76 20.86
N HIS A 123 -6.53 8.68 20.15
CA HIS A 123 -5.32 8.57 19.34
C HIS A 123 -5.35 9.53 18.15
N THR A 124 -6.50 9.65 17.49
CA THR A 124 -6.77 10.62 16.43
C THR A 124 -6.60 12.04 16.93
N SER A 125 -7.23 12.39 18.05
CA SER A 125 -7.17 13.74 18.62
C SER A 125 -5.74 14.13 19.01
N TYR A 126 -4.98 13.19 19.58
CA TYR A 126 -3.57 13.41 19.89
C TYR A 126 -2.73 13.61 18.63
N GLY A 127 -2.92 12.77 17.60
CA GLY A 127 -2.24 12.89 16.32
C GLY A 127 -2.51 14.23 15.64
N ILE A 128 -3.75 14.72 15.67
CA ILE A 128 -4.11 16.06 15.14
C ILE A 128 -3.37 17.15 15.92
N GLY A 129 -3.30 17.04 17.25
CA GLY A 129 -2.56 17.99 18.08
C GLY A 129 -1.06 18.02 17.75
N LEU A 130 -0.44 16.86 17.49
CA LEU A 130 0.93 16.81 16.99
C LEU A 130 1.04 17.46 15.60
N ALA A 131 0.09 17.19 14.70
CA ALA A 131 0.09 17.68 13.32
C ALA A 131 0.10 19.21 13.27
N GLN A 132 -0.72 19.83 14.11
CA GLN A 132 -0.83 21.29 14.25
C GLN A 132 0.44 21.93 14.83
N GLY A 133 1.30 21.15 15.48
CA GLY A 133 2.57 21.61 16.04
C GLY A 133 3.78 21.37 15.15
N ILE A 134 3.62 20.68 14.01
CA ILE A 134 4.69 20.54 13.02
C ILE A 134 4.93 21.89 12.36
N GLN A 135 6.21 22.22 12.19
CA GLN A 135 6.68 23.47 11.58
C GLN A 135 8.05 23.23 10.95
N PRO A 136 8.49 24.10 10.02
CA PRO A 136 9.76 23.88 9.35
C PRO A 136 10.94 24.07 10.29
N LEU A 137 11.95 23.21 10.11
CA LEU A 137 13.16 23.14 10.92
C LEU A 137 14.39 23.47 10.09
N ASN A 138 15.35 24.20 10.66
CA ASN A 138 16.66 24.36 10.05
C ASN A 138 17.53 23.10 10.23
N ALA A 139 18.73 23.09 9.66
CA ALA A 139 19.67 21.97 9.72
C ALA A 139 20.10 21.55 11.15
N SER A 140 19.88 22.40 12.16
CA SER A 140 20.14 22.09 13.57
C SER A 140 18.88 21.57 14.30
N GLY A 141 17.76 21.42 13.61
CA GLY A 141 16.50 20.96 14.17
C GLY A 141 15.75 22.01 14.98
N LEU A 142 16.08 23.29 14.81
CA LEU A 142 15.39 24.40 15.45
C LEU A 142 14.33 24.98 14.52
N PRO A 143 13.19 25.48 15.04
CA PRO A 143 12.17 26.13 14.22
C PRO A 143 12.73 27.28 13.37
N ASP A 144 12.44 27.26 12.08
CA ASP A 144 12.86 28.27 11.11
C ASP A 144 11.83 28.33 9.97
N PRO A 145 11.19 29.49 9.70
CA PRO A 145 10.25 29.62 8.59
C PRO A 145 10.83 29.29 7.20
N ASN A 146 12.16 29.32 7.03
CA ASN A 146 12.84 28.93 5.79
C ASN A 146 13.37 27.49 5.83
N GLY A 147 13.06 26.76 6.90
CA GLY A 147 13.47 25.37 7.13
C GLY A 147 12.70 24.36 6.28
N LYS A 148 12.83 23.09 6.66
CA LYS A 148 12.17 21.95 6.04
C LYS A 148 11.43 21.08 7.05
N GLU A 149 10.37 20.45 6.56
CA GLU A 149 9.57 19.43 7.25
C GLU A 149 9.79 18.12 6.49
N VAL A 150 10.71 17.28 6.95
CA VAL A 150 11.09 16.09 6.17
C VAL A 150 10.20 14.91 6.53
N ILE A 151 9.65 14.27 5.49
CA ILE A 151 9.05 12.93 5.56
C ILE A 151 10.07 11.95 5.01
N VAL A 152 10.47 10.96 5.81
CA VAL A 152 11.37 9.90 5.34
C VAL A 152 10.60 8.62 5.04
N LEU A 153 10.88 7.97 3.91
CA LEU A 153 10.28 6.70 3.51
C LEU A 153 11.26 5.56 3.85
N ILE A 154 10.87 4.63 4.72
CA ILE A 154 11.75 3.62 5.29
C ILE A 154 11.23 2.21 4.97
N GLY A 155 12.13 1.32 4.59
CA GLY A 155 11.88 -0.10 4.34
C GLY A 155 12.81 -0.67 3.28
N GLU A 156 12.45 -1.84 2.73
CA GLU A 156 13.35 -2.62 1.88
C GLU A 156 13.29 -2.23 0.37
N SER A 157 13.61 -3.16 -0.54
CA SER A 157 13.61 -2.96 -1.99
C SER A 157 12.25 -2.62 -2.60
N ASN A 158 11.15 -3.05 -1.96
CA ASN A 158 9.80 -2.62 -2.32
C ASN A 158 9.65 -1.11 -2.09
N VAL A 159 9.92 -0.66 -0.86
CA VAL A 159 9.96 0.78 -0.51
C VAL A 159 10.94 1.56 -1.37
N HIS A 160 12.07 0.98 -1.76
CA HIS A 160 12.95 1.67 -2.71
C HIS A 160 12.24 2.02 -4.02
N THR A 161 11.46 1.07 -4.58
CA THR A 161 10.75 1.29 -5.85
C THR A 161 9.47 2.12 -5.67
N GLU A 162 8.72 1.89 -4.60
CA GLU A 162 7.49 2.61 -4.26
C GLU A 162 7.79 4.04 -3.85
N GLY A 163 8.82 4.20 -3.01
CA GLY A 163 9.31 5.48 -2.52
C GLY A 163 9.83 6.39 -3.62
N ASP A 164 10.33 5.84 -4.74
CA ASP A 164 10.64 6.63 -5.93
C ASP A 164 9.37 7.30 -6.49
N GLY A 165 8.25 6.55 -6.59
CA GLY A 165 6.97 7.10 -7.02
C GLY A 165 6.40 8.08 -6.01
N ILE A 166 6.36 7.71 -4.73
CA ILE A 166 5.85 8.58 -3.65
C ILE A 166 6.62 9.91 -3.62
N ALA A 167 7.96 9.87 -3.65
CA ALA A 167 8.77 11.08 -3.60
C ALA A 167 8.68 11.91 -4.89
N GLU A 168 8.57 11.28 -6.05
CA GLU A 168 8.35 11.96 -7.33
C GLU A 168 7.04 12.76 -7.31
N ASP A 169 5.92 12.09 -6.99
CA ASP A 169 4.59 12.69 -6.98
C ASP A 169 4.43 13.74 -5.87
N ALA A 170 4.83 13.39 -4.64
CA ALA A 170 4.69 14.30 -3.51
C ALA A 170 5.50 15.58 -3.71
N ASN A 171 6.75 15.47 -4.18
CA ASN A 171 7.61 16.64 -4.35
C ASN A 171 7.25 17.48 -5.58
N ALA A 172 6.55 16.90 -6.57
CA ALA A 172 5.99 17.62 -7.71
C ALA A 172 4.60 18.25 -7.44
N ASP A 173 3.89 17.84 -6.38
CA ASP A 173 2.54 18.31 -6.08
C ASP A 173 2.52 19.82 -5.74
N PRO A 174 1.86 20.68 -6.55
CA PRO A 174 1.78 22.11 -6.30
C PRO A 174 0.92 22.48 -5.08
N GLN A 175 0.11 21.54 -4.55
CA GLN A 175 -0.69 21.75 -3.34
C GLN A 175 0.09 21.47 -2.05
N LYS A 176 1.23 20.78 -2.14
CA LYS A 176 2.08 20.48 -0.99
C LYS A 176 2.73 21.76 -0.47
N ASN A 177 2.79 21.89 0.86
CA ASN A 177 3.58 22.92 1.52
C ASN A 177 5.04 22.90 0.99
N PRO A 178 5.59 24.02 0.50
CA PRO A 178 6.96 24.10 -0.01
C PRO A 178 8.05 23.78 1.04
N ALA A 179 7.72 23.86 2.33
CA ALA A 179 8.60 23.44 3.41
C ALA A 179 8.73 21.90 3.50
N VAL A 180 7.71 21.15 3.08
CA VAL A 180 7.73 19.69 3.15
C VAL A 180 8.67 19.13 2.09
N LEU A 181 9.47 18.15 2.47
CA LEU A 181 10.31 17.38 1.54
C LEU A 181 10.14 15.90 1.82
N VAL A 182 9.77 15.12 0.81
CA VAL A 182 9.69 13.66 0.92
C VAL A 182 11.00 13.06 0.43
N VAL A 183 11.64 12.25 1.27
CA VAL A 183 12.93 11.62 1.02
C VAL A 183 12.75 10.11 0.95
N ASN A 184 13.02 9.52 -0.22
CA ASN A 184 13.08 8.07 -0.36
C ASN A 184 14.35 7.54 0.31
N ALA A 185 14.20 6.80 1.41
CA ALA A 185 15.26 6.11 2.11
C ALA A 185 15.06 4.58 2.13
N GLY A 186 14.23 4.05 1.23
CA GLY A 186 14.11 2.63 0.97
C GLY A 186 15.41 2.06 0.43
N LEU A 187 15.88 0.95 1.02
CA LEU A 187 17.15 0.32 0.70
C LEU A 187 16.95 -1.19 0.56
N GLY A 188 17.45 -1.79 -0.53
CA GLY A 188 17.41 -3.25 -0.68
C GLY A 188 18.05 -3.95 0.51
N ASP A 189 17.41 -5.01 1.02
CA ASP A 189 17.76 -5.74 2.24
C ASP A 189 17.63 -4.96 3.56
N GLY A 190 17.08 -3.73 3.53
CA GLY A 190 16.75 -2.94 4.71
C GLY A 190 15.48 -3.42 5.41
N THR A 191 15.46 -4.68 5.83
CA THR A 191 14.29 -5.31 6.47
C THR A 191 14.03 -4.75 7.87
N ALA A 192 12.84 -5.02 8.41
CA ALA A 192 12.51 -4.69 9.80
C ALA A 192 13.52 -5.31 10.79
N ALA A 193 13.94 -6.57 10.59
CA ALA A 193 15.00 -7.20 11.38
C ALA A 193 16.33 -6.42 11.36
N VAL A 194 16.71 -5.92 10.19
CA VAL A 194 17.97 -5.18 9.99
C VAL A 194 17.88 -3.80 10.66
N LEU A 195 16.75 -3.12 10.54
CA LEU A 195 16.53 -1.78 11.10
C LEU A 195 16.22 -1.81 12.60
N ALA A 196 15.82 -2.96 13.14
CA ALA A 196 15.71 -3.20 14.58
C ALA A 196 17.06 -3.13 15.32
N ASP A 197 18.19 -3.34 14.64
CA ASP A 197 19.53 -3.07 15.20
C ASP A 197 19.88 -1.58 15.04
N PRO A 198 20.01 -0.80 16.13
CA PRO A 198 20.37 0.61 16.05
C PRO A 198 21.78 0.86 15.48
N ASN A 199 22.63 -0.17 15.42
CA ASN A 199 23.99 -0.07 14.87
C ASN A 199 24.09 -0.58 13.42
N SER A 200 22.96 -0.90 12.80
CA SER A 200 22.93 -1.36 11.42
C SER A 200 23.58 -0.35 10.48
N ALA A 201 24.40 -0.83 9.55
CA ALA A 201 25.02 0.00 8.51
C ALA A 201 23.98 0.68 7.59
N PHE A 202 22.74 0.18 7.59
CA PHE A 202 21.62 0.83 6.91
C PHE A 202 21.30 2.18 7.54
N TRP A 203 21.32 2.30 8.86
CA TRP A 203 21.15 3.58 9.53
C TRP A 203 22.26 4.56 9.15
N THR A 204 23.52 4.11 9.13
CA THR A 204 24.64 4.92 8.63
C THR A 204 24.39 5.40 7.20
N THR A 205 23.90 4.53 6.33
CA THR A 205 23.59 4.88 4.93
C THR A 205 22.50 5.95 4.85
N ILE A 206 21.43 5.80 5.62
CA ILE A 206 20.29 6.73 5.65
C ILE A 206 20.73 8.10 6.19
N LEU A 207 21.45 8.11 7.32
CA LEU A 207 21.80 9.32 8.06
C LEU A 207 22.92 10.12 7.40
N ASP A 208 23.95 9.43 6.89
CA ASP A 208 25.18 10.09 6.43
C ASP A 208 25.20 10.33 4.92
N TYR A 209 24.36 9.63 4.15
CA TYR A 209 24.37 9.70 2.69
C TYR A 209 23.02 10.06 2.09
N ILE A 210 21.96 9.30 2.38
CA ILE A 210 20.66 9.53 1.73
C ILE A 210 20.09 10.90 2.12
N ILE A 211 19.85 11.13 3.41
CA ILE A 211 19.24 12.38 3.87
C ILE A 211 20.07 13.62 3.46
N PRO A 212 21.41 13.63 3.64
CA PRO A 212 22.25 14.74 3.19
C PRO A 212 22.26 14.98 1.67
N ASN A 213 22.08 13.95 0.83
CA ASN A 213 22.00 14.12 -0.62
C ASN A 213 20.77 14.93 -1.06
N TYR A 214 19.73 14.98 -0.23
CA TYR A 214 18.55 15.84 -0.45
C TYR A 214 18.75 17.26 0.11
N GLY A 215 19.93 17.59 0.66
CA GLY A 215 20.23 18.90 1.23
C GLY A 215 19.55 19.17 2.59
N VAL A 216 19.15 18.10 3.29
CA VAL A 216 18.52 18.16 4.61
C VAL A 216 19.29 17.31 5.63
N THR A 217 18.88 17.35 6.88
CA THR A 217 19.53 16.63 7.99
C THR A 217 18.54 15.73 8.74
N PRO A 218 19.02 14.70 9.46
CA PRO A 218 18.17 13.90 10.35
C PRO A 218 17.38 14.74 11.37
N MET A 219 17.91 15.90 11.74
CA MET A 219 17.26 16.85 12.65
C MET A 219 15.99 17.50 12.08
N GLN A 220 15.76 17.43 10.77
CA GLN A 220 14.60 18.02 10.09
C GLN A 220 13.49 17.01 9.82
N VAL A 221 13.70 15.73 10.15
CA VAL A 221 12.70 14.67 9.98
C VAL A 221 11.61 14.82 11.05
N VAL A 222 10.38 15.00 10.59
CA VAL A 222 9.19 15.20 11.46
C VAL A 222 8.19 14.05 11.33
N ALA A 223 8.20 13.33 10.21
CA ALA A 223 7.38 12.15 9.98
C ALA A 223 8.14 11.06 9.22
N ALA A 224 7.69 9.82 9.39
CA ALA A 224 8.15 8.67 8.63
C ALA A 224 6.95 7.92 8.01
N TRP A 225 7.11 7.44 6.79
CA TRP A 225 6.27 6.37 6.23
C TRP A 225 7.09 5.10 6.19
N ILE A 226 6.53 4.00 6.69
CA ILE A 226 7.25 2.76 6.92
C ILE A 226 6.44 1.60 6.33
N GLU A 227 7.06 0.80 5.48
CA GLU A 227 6.56 -0.54 5.11
C GLU A 227 7.56 -1.57 5.68
N PRO A 228 7.27 -2.11 6.87
CA PRO A 228 8.23 -2.93 7.58
C PRO A 228 8.03 -4.40 7.27
N THR A 229 8.85 -4.96 6.39
CA THR A 229 8.80 -6.39 6.02
C THR A 229 10.10 -7.10 6.40
N ASP A 230 10.04 -8.43 6.50
CA ASP A 230 11.22 -9.28 6.67
C ASP A 230 11.45 -10.21 5.48
N ALA A 231 12.71 -10.41 5.07
CA ALA A 231 13.09 -11.20 3.89
C ALA A 231 12.98 -12.73 4.12
N LEU A 232 11.78 -13.22 4.43
CA LEU A 232 11.55 -14.64 4.73
C LEU A 232 11.27 -15.45 3.46
N ASN A 233 11.76 -16.69 3.42
CA ASN A 233 11.48 -17.62 2.31
C ASN A 233 10.12 -18.36 2.45
N THR A 234 9.55 -18.35 3.66
CA THR A 234 8.29 -19.00 4.02
C THR A 234 7.67 -18.25 5.20
N GLY A 235 6.34 -18.22 5.30
CA GLY A 235 5.62 -17.67 6.45
C GLY A 235 4.94 -18.74 7.30
N VAL A 236 4.94 -18.55 8.62
CA VAL A 236 4.25 -19.35 9.63
C VAL A 236 3.47 -18.41 10.54
N PHE A 237 2.15 -18.37 10.34
CA PHE A 237 1.25 -17.62 11.21
C PHE A 237 0.95 -18.36 12.52
N PRO A 238 0.93 -17.68 13.68
CA PRO A 238 1.26 -16.26 13.89
C PRO A 238 2.73 -16.00 14.28
N GLY A 239 3.59 -17.03 14.29
CA GLY A 239 4.95 -16.92 14.84
C GLY A 239 5.84 -15.89 14.15
N ASP A 240 5.84 -15.87 12.82
CA ASP A 240 6.64 -14.91 12.05
C ASP A 240 6.09 -13.49 12.19
N ILE A 241 4.78 -13.34 12.34
CA ILE A 241 4.11 -12.05 12.56
C ILE A 241 4.40 -11.49 13.95
N ALA A 242 4.49 -12.34 14.97
CA ALA A 242 4.94 -11.93 16.30
C ALA A 242 6.42 -11.50 16.30
N THR A 243 7.24 -12.15 15.48
CA THR A 243 8.65 -11.77 15.31
C THR A 243 8.76 -10.41 14.61
N LEU A 244 8.03 -10.22 13.50
CA LEU A 244 7.99 -8.98 12.77
C LEU A 244 7.45 -7.82 13.62
N GLN A 245 6.40 -8.06 14.42
CA GLN A 245 5.89 -7.07 15.37
C GLN A 245 7.01 -6.56 16.30
N GLY A 246 7.76 -7.45 16.96
CA GLY A 246 8.84 -7.04 17.86
C GLY A 246 9.96 -6.26 17.17
N GLN A 247 10.19 -6.51 15.87
CA GLN A 247 11.13 -5.76 15.06
C GLN A 247 10.60 -4.36 14.71
N ILE A 248 9.34 -4.22 14.29
CA ILE A 248 8.67 -2.94 14.04
C ILE A 248 8.75 -2.04 15.29
N GLU A 249 8.47 -2.61 16.45
CA GLU A 249 8.54 -1.89 17.72
C GLU A 249 9.98 -1.44 18.06
N SER A 250 10.98 -2.25 17.71
CA SER A 250 12.39 -1.89 17.89
C SER A 250 12.85 -0.82 16.91
N GLU A 251 12.48 -0.97 15.65
CA GLU A 251 12.73 0.00 14.59
C GLU A 251 12.13 1.37 14.92
N THR A 252 10.89 1.43 15.39
CA THR A 252 10.24 2.71 15.75
C THR A 252 10.89 3.40 16.95
N ARG A 253 11.41 2.65 17.93
CA ARG A 253 12.25 3.21 19.01
C ARG A 253 13.61 3.72 18.49
N ASN A 254 14.21 3.01 17.53
CA ASN A 254 15.44 3.46 16.87
C ASN A 254 15.20 4.76 16.09
N LEU A 255 14.12 4.84 15.32
CA LEU A 255 13.70 6.05 14.60
C LEU A 255 13.55 7.25 15.54
N HIS A 256 12.92 7.06 16.71
CA HIS A 256 12.82 8.14 17.71
C HIS A 256 14.19 8.64 18.18
N THR A 257 15.15 7.75 18.33
CA THR A 257 16.52 8.07 18.78
C THR A 257 17.32 8.76 17.68
N LEU A 258 17.21 8.27 16.45
CA LEU A 258 18.00 8.72 15.29
C LEU A 258 17.44 9.99 14.64
N PHE A 259 16.14 10.26 14.80
CA PHE A 259 15.44 11.44 14.31
C PHE A 259 14.81 12.23 15.47
N PRO A 260 15.56 13.14 16.14
CA PRO A 260 15.12 13.75 17.39
C PRO A 260 13.85 14.62 17.30
N ASN A 261 13.48 15.06 16.10
CA ASN A 261 12.27 15.84 15.85
C ASN A 261 11.10 15.02 15.27
N LEU A 262 11.29 13.70 15.09
CA LEU A 262 10.25 12.81 14.59
C LEU A 262 9.06 12.79 15.54
N LYS A 263 7.87 13.09 15.02
CA LYS A 263 6.61 13.09 15.76
C LYS A 263 5.73 11.91 15.41
N MET A 264 5.73 11.51 14.14
CA MET A 264 4.73 10.59 13.57
C MET A 264 5.39 9.49 12.73
N ALA A 265 4.89 8.27 12.86
CA ALA A 265 5.22 7.14 12.00
C ALA A 265 3.94 6.55 11.42
N TYR A 266 3.83 6.54 10.10
CA TYR A 266 2.73 5.99 9.34
C TYR A 266 3.15 4.64 8.76
N LEU A 267 2.58 3.56 9.29
CA LEU A 267 2.92 2.20 8.89
C LEU A 267 1.93 1.70 7.83
N SER A 268 2.45 1.09 6.77
CA SER A 268 1.66 0.42 5.74
C SER A 268 2.06 -1.05 5.67
N SER A 269 1.16 -1.90 5.18
CA SER A 269 1.50 -3.29 4.87
C SER A 269 2.32 -3.35 3.59
N ARG A 270 2.96 -4.49 3.34
CA ARG A 270 3.43 -4.84 1.99
C ARG A 270 2.28 -4.87 0.96
N ILE A 271 2.62 -4.62 -0.30
CA ILE A 271 1.77 -4.93 -1.46
C ILE A 271 1.56 -6.44 -1.68
N TYR A 272 0.62 -6.79 -2.55
CA TYR A 272 0.29 -8.18 -2.92
C TYR A 272 1.47 -8.92 -3.58
N ALA A 273 1.75 -10.14 -3.11
CA ALA A 273 2.86 -10.97 -3.60
C ALA A 273 2.41 -12.26 -4.31
N GLY A 274 1.10 -12.45 -4.52
CA GLY A 274 0.55 -13.72 -5.02
C GLY A 274 0.92 -14.05 -6.48
N TYR A 275 1.38 -13.06 -7.24
CA TYR A 275 1.91 -13.27 -8.60
C TYR A 275 3.30 -13.90 -8.62
N SER A 276 3.99 -13.97 -7.50
CA SER A 276 5.26 -14.68 -7.42
C SER A 276 5.08 -16.17 -7.69
N ASN A 277 4.21 -16.84 -6.92
CA ASN A 277 3.85 -18.26 -7.03
C ASN A 277 5.01 -19.18 -7.47
N GLY A 278 6.12 -19.11 -6.73
CA GLY A 278 7.33 -19.93 -6.94
C GLY A 278 8.39 -19.30 -7.85
N VAL A 279 8.15 -18.13 -8.44
CA VAL A 279 9.19 -17.37 -9.17
C VAL A 279 10.15 -16.71 -8.19
N SER A 280 9.62 -16.02 -7.19
CA SER A 280 10.35 -15.55 -6.02
C SER A 280 9.90 -16.31 -4.77
N THR A 281 10.83 -16.69 -3.91
CA THR A 281 10.49 -17.30 -2.61
C THR A 281 10.51 -16.27 -1.48
N THR A 282 10.99 -15.05 -1.74
CA THR A 282 11.09 -13.99 -0.74
C THR A 282 9.72 -13.36 -0.51
N ASN A 283 9.28 -13.33 0.75
CA ASN A 283 8.02 -12.74 1.22
C ASN A 283 6.80 -13.25 0.44
N PRO A 284 6.61 -14.57 0.31
CA PRO A 284 5.54 -15.12 -0.50
C PRO A 284 4.19 -14.91 0.19
N GLU A 285 3.08 -14.99 -0.54
CA GLU A 285 1.79 -15.17 0.12
C GLU A 285 1.74 -16.52 0.89
N PRO A 286 1.12 -16.60 2.08
CA PRO A 286 0.34 -15.55 2.74
C PRO A 286 1.15 -14.57 3.59
N TYR A 287 2.48 -14.65 3.67
CA TYR A 287 3.27 -13.75 4.52
C TYR A 287 3.07 -12.28 4.16
N ALA A 288 3.03 -11.93 2.86
CA ALA A 288 2.77 -10.56 2.41
C ALA A 288 1.39 -10.03 2.86
N TYR A 289 0.36 -10.87 2.86
CA TYR A 289 -0.93 -10.56 3.49
C TYR A 289 -0.83 -10.43 5.01
N GLU A 290 -0.16 -11.40 5.65
CA GLU A 290 -0.08 -11.54 7.10
C GLU A 290 0.75 -10.44 7.78
N ASP A 291 1.69 -9.84 7.05
CA ASP A 291 2.46 -8.64 7.42
C ASP A 291 1.58 -7.52 8.00
N GLY A 292 0.38 -7.33 7.43
CA GLY A 292 -0.58 -6.35 7.92
C GLY A 292 -1.02 -6.60 9.38
N PHE A 293 -1.01 -7.85 9.86
CA PHE A 293 -1.26 -8.15 11.26
C PHE A 293 -0.12 -7.68 12.17
N ALA A 294 1.15 -7.74 11.73
CA ALA A 294 2.27 -7.26 12.54
C ALA A 294 2.20 -5.74 12.72
N VAL A 295 1.86 -5.01 11.66
CA VAL A 295 1.61 -3.56 11.71
C VAL A 295 0.45 -3.25 12.66
N LYS A 296 -0.68 -3.95 12.50
CA LYS A 296 -1.84 -3.82 13.39
C LYS A 296 -1.46 -4.00 14.86
N TYR A 297 -0.76 -5.10 15.18
CA TYR A 297 -0.43 -5.44 16.55
C TYR A 297 0.60 -4.49 17.15
N SER A 298 1.56 -4.00 16.37
CA SER A 298 2.52 -2.98 16.83
C SER A 298 1.81 -1.67 17.23
N ILE A 299 0.82 -1.24 16.43
CA ILE A 299 -0.02 -0.08 16.75
C ILE A 299 -0.89 -0.37 17.98
N GLN A 300 -1.45 -1.57 18.09
CA GLN A 300 -2.24 -1.98 19.24
C GLN A 300 -1.41 -1.96 20.54
N ASP A 301 -0.19 -2.50 20.52
CA ASP A 301 0.70 -2.48 21.68
C ASP A 301 1.03 -1.05 22.11
N GLN A 302 1.21 -0.12 21.15
CA GLN A 302 1.36 1.30 21.48
C GLN A 302 0.10 1.89 22.13
N LEU A 303 -1.10 1.57 21.62
CA LEU A 303 -2.38 2.03 22.19
C LEU A 303 -2.58 1.51 23.62
N ASP A 304 -2.18 0.27 23.87
CA ASP A 304 -2.31 -0.43 25.14
C ASP A 304 -1.19 -0.07 26.14
N GLY A 305 -0.17 0.69 25.71
CA GLY A 305 0.94 1.12 26.56
C GLY A 305 1.98 0.03 26.83
N ILE A 306 2.14 -0.90 25.89
CA ILE A 306 3.02 -2.07 25.96
C ILE A 306 4.35 -1.78 25.22
N ASN A 307 5.39 -2.58 25.50
CA ASN A 307 6.69 -2.59 24.82
C ASN A 307 7.44 -1.25 24.71
N ASN A 308 7.22 -0.34 25.67
CA ASN A 308 7.93 0.96 25.73
C ASN A 308 7.76 1.80 24.45
N LEU A 309 6.54 1.83 23.91
CA LEU A 309 6.18 2.60 22.71
C LEU A 309 5.55 3.96 23.04
N ASN A 310 5.80 4.50 24.23
CA ASN A 310 5.14 5.72 24.68
C ASN A 310 5.50 6.91 23.78
N PHE A 311 4.47 7.54 23.22
CA PHE A 311 4.57 8.75 22.39
C PHE A 311 4.14 10.04 23.13
N ALA A 312 3.58 9.89 24.34
CA ALA A 312 2.97 10.99 25.08
C ALA A 312 3.79 11.35 26.32
N PRO A 313 4.33 12.59 26.43
CA PRO A 313 5.12 12.99 27.60
C PRO A 313 4.29 13.02 28.89
N SER A 314 2.96 13.15 28.79
CA SER A 314 2.05 13.05 29.93
C SER A 314 1.94 11.64 30.52
N LYS A 315 2.38 10.60 29.78
CA LYS A 315 2.37 9.19 30.20
C LYS A 315 3.75 8.68 30.62
N GLY A 316 4.79 9.52 30.57
CA GLY A 316 6.16 9.17 30.92
C GLY A 316 7.18 9.62 29.85
N PRO A 317 8.43 9.14 29.91
CA PRO A 317 9.42 9.39 28.87
C PRO A 317 8.87 8.96 27.50
N VAL A 318 9.03 9.82 26.50
CA VAL A 318 8.75 9.46 25.10
C VAL A 318 9.86 8.52 24.64
N ALA A 319 9.48 7.43 23.99
CA ALA A 319 10.39 6.37 23.56
C ALA A 319 10.18 5.96 22.09
N ALA A 320 9.04 6.33 21.49
CA ALA A 320 8.70 6.07 20.10
C ALA A 320 7.89 7.26 19.54
N PRO A 321 7.85 7.45 18.21
CA PRO A 321 6.91 8.38 17.60
C PRO A 321 5.46 7.91 17.81
N TRP A 322 4.51 8.81 17.61
CA TRP A 322 3.11 8.42 17.51
C TRP A 322 2.92 7.56 16.25
N MET A 323 2.45 6.33 16.41
CA MET A 323 2.31 5.33 15.35
C MET A 323 0.86 5.23 14.89
N SER A 324 0.64 5.19 13.59
CA SER A 324 -0.68 4.97 13.01
C SER A 324 -0.54 4.22 11.70
N TRP A 325 -1.63 3.60 11.24
CA TRP A 325 -1.73 3.21 9.85
C TRP A 325 -1.57 4.42 8.93
N GLY A 326 -0.72 4.27 7.91
CA GLY A 326 -0.85 4.92 6.62
C GLY A 326 -1.89 4.16 5.77
N PRO A 327 -1.82 4.23 4.43
CA PRO A 327 -2.65 3.39 3.58
C PRO A 327 -2.42 1.89 3.82
N TYR A 328 -3.49 1.11 3.75
CA TYR A 328 -3.38 -0.35 3.62
C TYR A 328 -3.32 -0.70 2.13
N THR A 329 -2.15 -1.14 1.68
CA THR A 329 -1.81 -1.26 0.24
C THR A 329 -2.09 -2.66 -0.32
N TRP A 330 -2.33 -3.66 0.54
CA TRP A 330 -2.62 -5.03 0.12
C TRP A 330 -4.07 -5.20 -0.36
N ALA A 331 -4.26 -5.95 -1.44
CA ALA A 331 -5.56 -6.43 -1.93
C ALA A 331 -5.36 -7.79 -2.64
N ASP A 332 -6.38 -8.65 -2.66
CA ASP A 332 -6.26 -10.02 -3.20
C ASP A 332 -6.29 -10.02 -4.74
N GLY A 333 -5.15 -9.67 -5.34
CA GLY A 333 -4.95 -9.63 -6.78
C GLY A 333 -6.06 -8.85 -7.50
N LEU A 334 -6.74 -9.53 -8.43
CA LEU A 334 -7.85 -8.99 -9.22
C LEU A 334 -9.23 -9.46 -8.74
N VAL A 335 -9.31 -10.12 -7.57
CA VAL A 335 -10.54 -10.76 -7.10
C VAL A 335 -11.23 -9.98 -6.00
N VAL A 336 -10.52 -9.61 -4.93
CA VAL A 336 -11.11 -8.85 -3.81
C VAL A 336 -10.45 -7.48 -3.73
N PRO A 337 -11.18 -6.39 -4.06
CA PRO A 337 -10.65 -5.06 -3.91
C PRO A 337 -10.52 -4.70 -2.43
N SER A 338 -9.59 -3.80 -2.11
CA SER A 338 -9.59 -3.13 -0.80
C SER A 338 -10.87 -2.30 -0.61
N THR A 339 -11.06 -1.78 0.60
CA THR A 339 -12.15 -0.84 0.90
C THR A 339 -12.08 0.47 0.11
N THR A 340 -10.92 0.81 -0.45
CA THR A 340 -10.73 1.96 -1.35
C THR A 340 -10.97 1.61 -2.83
N GLY A 341 -11.29 0.35 -3.14
CA GLY A 341 -11.48 -0.15 -4.49
C GLY A 341 -10.19 -0.56 -5.20
N HIS A 342 -9.05 -0.56 -4.50
CA HIS A 342 -7.74 -0.91 -5.05
C HIS A 342 -7.67 -2.40 -5.41
N LEU A 343 -6.99 -2.72 -6.51
CA LEU A 343 -6.71 -4.07 -6.98
C LEU A 343 -5.26 -4.13 -7.48
N TRP A 344 -4.64 -5.30 -7.37
CA TRP A 344 -3.31 -5.55 -7.92
C TRP A 344 -3.43 -6.34 -9.21
N SER A 345 -3.12 -5.73 -10.35
CA SER A 345 -2.95 -6.46 -11.59
C SER A 345 -1.55 -7.08 -11.65
N CYS A 346 -1.39 -8.16 -12.41
CA CYS A 346 -0.06 -8.72 -12.61
C CYS A 346 0.90 -7.72 -13.26
N GLN A 347 0.41 -6.74 -14.05
CA GLN A 347 1.27 -5.75 -14.70
C GLN A 347 1.86 -4.73 -13.73
N ASP A 348 1.32 -4.68 -12.51
CA ASP A 348 1.79 -3.79 -11.45
C ASP A 348 3.00 -4.36 -10.71
N VAL A 349 3.35 -5.63 -10.94
CA VAL A 349 4.55 -6.25 -10.38
C VAL A 349 5.61 -6.56 -11.44
N LYS A 350 6.87 -6.62 -11.03
CA LYS A 350 8.01 -7.04 -11.87
C LYS A 350 7.92 -8.54 -12.13
N GLY A 351 8.86 -9.07 -12.92
CA GLY A 351 8.91 -10.48 -13.26
C GLY A 351 9.08 -11.43 -12.08
N ASP A 352 9.51 -10.95 -10.92
CA ASP A 352 9.57 -11.72 -9.68
C ASP A 352 8.20 -11.90 -9.01
N GLY A 353 7.18 -11.15 -9.43
CA GLY A 353 5.84 -11.20 -8.88
C GLY A 353 5.67 -10.63 -7.48
N ILE A 354 6.66 -9.91 -6.94
CA ILE A 354 6.63 -9.30 -5.59
C ILE A 354 7.01 -7.82 -5.56
N HIS A 355 7.87 -7.37 -6.46
CA HIS A 355 8.29 -5.96 -6.49
C HIS A 355 7.36 -5.19 -7.41
N PRO A 356 6.96 -3.96 -7.07
CA PRO A 356 6.16 -3.15 -7.98
C PRO A 356 6.95 -2.75 -9.23
N THR A 357 6.29 -2.64 -10.39
CA THR A 357 6.96 -2.11 -11.58
C THR A 357 7.36 -0.65 -11.38
N LYS A 358 8.42 -0.20 -12.07
CA LYS A 358 8.83 1.21 -12.11
C LYS A 358 7.85 2.11 -12.88
N THR A 359 6.75 1.55 -13.38
CA THR A 359 5.72 2.24 -14.14
C THR A 359 4.41 2.22 -13.38
N SER A 360 3.56 1.20 -13.50
CA SER A 360 2.24 1.24 -12.86
C SER A 360 2.30 0.88 -11.37
N GLY A 361 3.11 -0.11 -10.98
CA GLY A 361 3.14 -0.60 -9.60
C GLY A 361 3.54 0.45 -8.57
N LYS A 362 4.62 1.20 -8.85
CA LYS A 362 5.04 2.28 -7.95
C LYS A 362 3.99 3.39 -7.85
N GLU A 363 3.27 3.66 -8.95
CA GLU A 363 2.24 4.70 -9.02
C GLU A 363 0.99 4.29 -8.27
N GLU A 364 0.62 3.01 -8.26
CA GLU A 364 -0.49 2.50 -7.43
C GLU A 364 -0.25 2.76 -5.93
N VAL A 365 0.98 2.58 -5.46
CA VAL A 365 1.35 2.90 -4.07
C VAL A 365 1.45 4.41 -3.87
N ALA A 366 2.11 5.13 -4.78
CA ALA A 366 2.28 6.58 -4.72
C ALA A 366 0.94 7.30 -4.63
N ASN A 367 -0.03 6.92 -5.47
CA ASN A 367 -1.39 7.46 -5.43
C ASN A 367 -2.02 7.28 -4.05
N GLN A 368 -1.94 6.09 -3.45
CA GLN A 368 -2.53 5.84 -2.14
C GLN A 368 -1.86 6.67 -1.03
N VAL A 369 -0.53 6.72 -1.01
CA VAL A 369 0.25 7.41 0.03
C VAL A 369 0.14 8.93 -0.09
N VAL A 370 0.25 9.49 -1.30
CA VAL A 370 0.11 10.93 -1.52
C VAL A 370 -1.33 11.38 -1.24
N GLN A 371 -2.35 10.60 -1.62
CA GLN A 371 -3.73 10.93 -1.23
C GLN A 371 -3.93 10.88 0.29
N PHE A 372 -3.29 9.93 0.98
CA PHE A 372 -3.29 9.90 2.44
C PHE A 372 -2.65 11.15 3.05
N PHE A 373 -1.50 11.60 2.54
CA PHE A 373 -0.87 12.85 3.00
C PHE A 373 -1.77 14.09 2.79
N LYS A 374 -2.64 14.06 1.76
CA LYS A 374 -3.54 15.16 1.42
C LYS A 374 -4.91 15.09 2.10
N SER A 375 -5.26 14.00 2.78
CA SER A 375 -6.61 13.77 3.29
C SER A 375 -6.69 13.35 4.75
N ASP A 376 -5.66 12.73 5.31
CA ASP A 376 -5.69 12.34 6.73
C ASP A 376 -5.61 13.60 7.62
N PRO A 377 -6.44 13.71 8.67
CA PRO A 377 -6.44 14.87 9.55
C PRO A 377 -5.12 15.05 10.34
N THR A 378 -4.26 14.04 10.37
CA THR A 378 -2.94 14.10 11.04
C THR A 378 -1.80 14.49 10.09
N THR A 379 -2.04 14.55 8.79
CA THR A 379 -1.05 14.97 7.78
C THR A 379 -1.42 16.33 7.18
N THR A 380 -2.70 16.53 6.87
CA THR A 380 -3.21 17.75 6.21
C THR A 380 -2.78 19.08 6.83
N PRO A 381 -2.70 19.27 8.17
CA PRO A 381 -2.38 20.58 8.75
C PRO A 381 -1.00 21.13 8.43
N TRP A 382 -0.04 20.28 8.07
CA TRP A 382 1.35 20.66 7.77
C TRP A 382 1.78 20.24 6.35
N TYR A 383 1.19 19.18 5.81
CA TYR A 383 1.50 18.69 4.46
C TYR A 383 1.00 19.62 3.35
N LEU A 384 -0.22 20.16 3.49
CA LEU A 384 -0.80 21.05 2.48
C LEU A 384 -0.39 22.49 2.72
N ALA A 385 -0.24 23.25 1.64
CA ALA A 385 -0.02 24.69 1.73
C ALA A 385 -1.24 25.36 2.43
N PRO A 386 -1.01 26.32 3.36
CA PRO A 386 -2.07 27.03 4.08
C PRO A 386 -3.09 27.77 3.19
#